data_AF-A0A662SD57-F1
#
_entry.id   AF-A0A662SD57-F1
#
_cell.length_a   1.000
_cell.length_b   1.000
_cell.length_c   1.000
_cell.angle_alpha   90.00
_cell.angle_beta   90.00
_cell.angle_gamma   90.00
#
_symmetry.space_group_name_H-M   'P 1'
#
loop_
_entity.id
_entity.type
_entity.pdbx_description
1 polymer ?
#
loop_
_entity_poly.entity_id
_entity_poly.type
_entity_poly.pdbx_seq_one_letter_code
_entity_poly.pdbx_strand_id
1 'polypeptide(L)'
;MKLVKTAKIEVVTLSQLREGDEILWSSLRCKILKIDRYRRKVTFVPSSEPYPADPFEGSYRHYYRIVECKEINTCIICGKGIDSGDICKECEEENLR
;
A
#
# COMPACT_ATOMS: atom_id res chain seq x y z
N MET A 1 5.75 -6.17 6.25
CA MET A 1 4.83 -5.30 5.48
C MET A 1 5.44 -3.91 5.36
N LYS A 2 5.20 -3.21 4.25
CA LYS A 2 5.65 -1.82 4.08
C LYS A 2 4.47 -0.85 4.13
N LEU A 3 4.69 0.31 4.71
CA LEU A 3 3.72 1.39 4.82
C LEU A 3 4.23 2.63 4.09
N VAL A 4 3.35 3.35 3.42
CA VAL A 4 3.64 4.63 2.80
C VAL A 4 3.76 5.70 3.89
N LYS A 5 4.95 6.27 4.08
CA LYS A 5 5.20 7.38 5.01
C LYS A 5 4.85 8.72 4.38
N THR A 6 5.27 8.91 3.14
CA THR A 6 4.98 10.11 2.34
C THR A 6 4.74 9.72 0.89
N ALA A 7 3.77 10.33 0.22
CA ALA A 7 3.53 10.15 -1.20
C ALA A 7 3.17 11.46 -1.90
N LYS A 8 3.64 11.60 -3.14
CA LYS A 8 3.10 12.54 -4.11
C LYS A 8 2.03 11.80 -4.90
N ILE A 9 0.79 12.31 -4.82
CA ILE A 9 -0.37 11.67 -5.46
C ILE A 9 -0.97 12.56 -6.54
N GLU A 10 -1.66 11.91 -7.48
CA GLU A 10 -2.60 12.51 -8.40
C GLU A 10 -3.99 11.94 -8.10
N VAL A 11 -4.98 12.83 -7.97
CA VAL A 11 -6.38 12.41 -7.78
C VAL A 11 -6.99 12.11 -9.14
N VAL A 12 -7.37 10.87 -9.37
CA VAL A 12 -7.94 10.41 -10.64
C VAL A 12 -9.30 9.77 -10.46
N THR A 13 -10.11 9.81 -11.50
CA THR A 13 -11.41 9.12 -11.55
C THR A 13 -11.27 7.71 -12.15
N LEU A 14 -12.30 6.88 -12.00
CA LEU A 14 -12.32 5.51 -12.55
C LEU A 14 -12.06 5.46 -14.08
N SER A 15 -12.47 6.48 -14.83
CA SER A 15 -12.22 6.55 -16.28
C SER A 15 -10.76 6.83 -16.63
N GLN A 16 -10.03 7.50 -15.74
CA GLN A 16 -8.62 7.87 -15.93
C GLN A 16 -7.66 6.80 -15.38
N LEU A 17 -8.14 5.94 -14.49
CA LEU A 17 -7.39 4.87 -13.86
C LEU A 17 -7.06 3.74 -14.84
N ARG A 18 -5.85 3.17 -14.71
CA ARG A 18 -5.35 2.11 -15.58
C ARG A 18 -4.91 0.88 -14.78
N GLU A 19 -4.97 -0.28 -15.41
CA GLU A 19 -4.36 -1.49 -14.86
C GLU A 19 -2.84 -1.30 -14.81
N GLY A 20 -2.23 -1.73 -13.71
CA GLY A 20 -0.82 -1.49 -13.41
C GLY A 20 -0.53 -0.15 -12.73
N ASP A 21 -1.50 0.78 -12.62
CA ASP A 21 -1.33 1.98 -11.81
C ASP A 21 -1.11 1.59 -10.34
N GLU A 22 -0.18 2.28 -9.67
CA GLU A 22 0.02 2.20 -8.22
C GLU A 22 -0.90 3.22 -7.55
N ILE A 23 -1.68 2.79 -6.56
CA ILE A 23 -2.57 3.65 -5.78
C ILE A 23 -2.21 3.60 -4.30
N LEU A 24 -2.48 4.70 -3.61
CA LEU A 24 -2.48 4.74 -2.15
C LEU A 24 -3.84 4.26 -1.66
N TRP A 25 -3.86 3.13 -0.96
CA TRP A 25 -5.03 2.62 -0.27
C TRP A 25 -4.75 2.51 1.22
N SER A 26 -5.43 3.33 2.02
CA SER A 26 -5.06 3.56 3.42
C SER A 26 -3.59 3.99 3.52
N SER A 27 -2.73 3.19 4.15
CA SER A 27 -1.28 3.41 4.25
C SER A 27 -0.47 2.45 3.36
N LEU A 28 -1.11 1.74 2.44
CA LEU A 28 -0.49 0.75 1.58
C LEU A 28 -0.34 1.29 0.16
N ARG A 29 0.79 0.98 -0.47
CA ARG A 29 0.95 1.08 -1.91
C ARG A 29 0.40 -0.19 -2.53
N CYS A 30 -0.60 -0.05 -3.40
CA CYS A 30 -1.24 -1.16 -4.05
C CYS A 30 -1.19 -1.02 -5.56
N LYS A 31 -0.92 -2.11 -6.27
CA LYS A 31 -0.96 -2.18 -7.72
C LYS A 31 -2.32 -2.64 -8.21
N ILE A 32 -2.89 -1.92 -9.16
CA ILE A 32 -4.16 -2.31 -9.79
C ILE A 32 -3.95 -3.48 -10.73
N LEU A 33 -4.75 -4.53 -10.53
CA LEU A 33 -4.77 -5.71 -11.38
C LEU A 33 -5.86 -5.65 -12.44
N LYS A 34 -7.07 -5.20 -12.06
CA LYS A 34 -8.23 -5.24 -12.95
C LYS A 34 -9.20 -4.10 -12.67
N ILE A 35 -9.81 -3.57 -13.73
CA ILE A 35 -10.83 -2.53 -13.64
C ILE A 35 -12.12 -2.98 -14.34
N ASP A 36 -13.17 -3.29 -13.57
CA ASP A 36 -14.52 -3.47 -14.08
C ASP A 36 -15.27 -2.13 -14.04
N ARG A 37 -15.31 -1.45 -15.19
CA ARG A 37 -15.97 -0.14 -15.31
C ARG A 37 -17.49 -0.22 -15.25
N TYR A 38 -18.08 -1.33 -15.68
CA TYR A 38 -19.53 -1.53 -15.68
C TYR A 38 -20.04 -1.68 -14.25
N ARG A 39 -19.37 -2.53 -13.45
CA ARG A 39 -19.69 -2.72 -12.03
C ARG A 39 -19.01 -1.71 -11.10
N ARG A 40 -18.20 -0.81 -11.67
CA ARG A 40 -17.41 0.20 -10.94
C ARG A 40 -16.51 -0.41 -9.86
N LYS A 41 -15.93 -1.57 -10.14
CA LYS A 41 -15.08 -2.34 -9.24
C LYS A 41 -13.63 -2.31 -9.70
N VAL A 42 -12.71 -2.14 -8.76
CA VAL A 42 -11.27 -2.17 -9.00
C VAL A 42 -10.65 -3.20 -8.09
N THR A 43 -9.89 -4.11 -8.67
CA THR A 43 -9.14 -5.16 -7.96
C THR A 43 -7.67 -4.76 -7.92
N PHE A 44 -7.05 -4.82 -6.74
CA PHE A 44 -5.67 -4.40 -6.51
C PHE A 44 -5.01 -5.22 -5.42
N VAL A 45 -3.68 -5.28 -5.40
CA VAL A 45 -2.88 -6.04 -4.41
C VAL A 45 -1.82 -5.15 -3.76
N PRO A 46 -1.45 -5.39 -2.49
CA PRO A 46 -0.29 -4.74 -1.88
C PRO A 46 0.98 -5.00 -2.67
N SER A 47 1.68 -3.94 -3.06
CA SER A 47 2.91 -4.06 -3.85
C SER A 47 4.09 -4.57 -3.03
N SER A 48 3.98 -4.58 -1.70
CA SER A 48 5.01 -5.09 -0.79
C SER A 48 4.85 -6.58 -0.41
N GLU A 49 3.77 -7.23 -0.84
CA GLU A 49 3.53 -8.64 -0.51
C GLU A 49 4.14 -9.59 -1.56
N PRO A 50 4.67 -10.75 -1.13
CA PRO A 50 5.16 -11.76 -2.05
C PRO A 50 4.02 -12.34 -2.90
N TYR A 51 4.34 -12.71 -4.15
CA TYR A 51 3.34 -13.30 -5.04
C TYR A 51 3.11 -14.79 -4.72
N PRO A 52 1.86 -15.29 -4.70
CA PRO A 52 0.62 -14.54 -4.91
C PRO A 52 0.18 -13.80 -3.63
N ALA A 53 -0.16 -12.52 -3.79
CA ALA A 53 -0.78 -11.72 -2.75
C ALA A 53 -2.31 -11.77 -2.88
N ASP A 54 -3.03 -11.74 -1.75
CA ASP A 54 -4.49 -11.75 -1.77
C ASP A 54 -5.04 -10.42 -2.32
N PRO A 55 -5.93 -10.46 -3.33
CA PRO A 55 -6.45 -9.25 -3.92
C PRO A 55 -7.51 -8.58 -3.04
N PHE A 56 -7.44 -7.27 -2.95
CA PHE A 56 -8.50 -6.42 -2.44
C PHE A 56 -9.42 -5.94 -3.56
N GLU A 57 -10.63 -5.54 -3.17
CA GLU A 57 -11.62 -4.95 -4.07
C GLU A 57 -12.12 -3.62 -3.51
N GLY A 58 -12.26 -2.62 -4.38
CA GLY A 58 -12.77 -1.30 -4.00
C GLY A 58 -13.62 -0.66 -5.08
N SER A 59 -14.58 0.15 -4.65
CA SER A 59 -15.42 0.97 -5.53
C SER A 59 -15.43 2.41 -5.01
N TYR A 60 -14.60 3.27 -5.59
CA TYR A 60 -14.41 4.63 -5.14
C TYR A 60 -14.68 5.64 -6.25
N ARG A 61 -15.07 6.85 -5.88
CA ARG A 61 -15.27 7.95 -6.83
C ARG A 61 -13.94 8.51 -7.34
N HIS A 62 -12.97 8.58 -6.43
CA HIS A 62 -11.62 9.07 -6.70
C HIS A 62 -10.61 8.04 -6.20
N TYR A 63 -9.50 7.94 -6.91
CA TYR A 63 -8.35 7.12 -6.55
C TYR A 63 -7.14 8.02 -6.43
N TYR A 64 -6.27 7.73 -5.47
CA TYR A 64 -5.03 8.48 -5.25
C TYR A 64 -3.89 7.73 -5.93
N ARG A 65 -3.68 8.00 -7.22
CA ARG A 65 -2.59 7.39 -7.99
C ARG A 65 -1.26 7.92 -7.47
N ILE A 66 -0.35 7.02 -7.12
CA ILE A 66 0.98 7.37 -6.63
C ILE A 66 1.86 7.74 -7.83
N VAL A 67 2.45 8.93 -7.77
CA VAL A 67 3.48 9.38 -8.71
C VAL A 67 4.87 9.05 -8.15
N GLU A 68 5.04 9.28 -6.85
CA GLU A 68 6.26 8.98 -6.09
C GLU A 68 5.89 8.68 -4.64
N CYS A 69 6.59 7.76 -3.98
CA CYS A 69 6.38 7.49 -2.57
C CYS A 69 7.67 7.07 -1.85
N LYS A 70 7.70 7.30 -0.54
CA LYS A 70 8.67 6.72 0.38
C LYS A 70 7.95 5.78 1.33
N GLU A 71 8.45 4.56 1.40
CA GLU A 71 7.90 3.50 2.25
C GLU A 71 8.81 3.25 3.46
N ILE A 72 8.20 2.84 4.56
CA ILE A 72 8.86 2.36 5.78
C ILE A 72 8.43 0.94 6.09
N ASN A 73 9.25 0.23 6.85
CA ASN A 73 8.89 -1.09 7.34
C ASN A 73 7.96 -0.97 8.55
N THR A 74 7.30 -2.07 8.87
CA THR A 74 6.55 -2.23 10.11
C THR A 74 7.30 -3.20 11.02
N CYS A 75 7.50 -2.82 12.29
CA CYS A 75 8.06 -3.69 13.31
C CYS A 75 7.23 -4.97 13.42
N ILE A 76 7.87 -6.14 13.31
CA ILE A 76 7.21 -7.44 13.34
C ILE A 76 6.60 -7.77 14.71
N ILE A 77 7.04 -7.11 15.78
CA ILE A 77 6.59 -7.37 17.16
C ILE A 77 5.41 -6.48 17.53
N CYS A 78 5.56 -5.16 17.37
CA CYS A 78 4.59 -4.18 17.89
C CYS A 78 3.79 -3.43 16.81
N GLY A 79 4.07 -3.66 15.52
CA GLY A 79 3.33 -3.01 14.45
C GLY A 79 3.68 -1.52 14.21
N LYS A 80 4.67 -0.96 14.91
CA LYS A 80 5.11 0.44 14.70
C LYS A 80 5.85 0.59 13.37
N GLY A 81 5.68 1.73 12.70
CA GLY A 81 6.47 2.08 11.51
C GLY A 81 7.92 2.38 11.87
N ILE A 82 8.88 1.78 11.15
CA ILE A 82 10.32 1.93 11.37
C ILE A 82 11.05 2.22 10.05
N ASP A 83 12.02 3.13 10.11
CA ASP A 83 12.76 3.57 8.91
C ASP A 83 13.73 2.49 8.38
N SER A 84 14.18 1.56 9.22
CA SER A 84 15.09 0.47 8.84
C SER A 84 14.96 -0.74 9.77
N GLY A 85 15.29 -1.93 9.25
CA GLY A 85 15.23 -3.20 10.01
C GLY A 85 13.83 -3.82 10.05
N ASP A 86 13.71 -4.89 10.82
CA ASP A 86 12.46 -5.66 11.01
C ASP A 86 11.86 -5.46 12.40
N ILE A 87 12.65 -5.01 13.38
CA ILE A 87 12.25 -4.79 14.77
C ILE A 87 12.55 -3.33 15.14
N CYS A 88 11.67 -2.69 15.90
CA CYS A 88 11.95 -1.34 16.40
C CYS A 88 12.92 -1.39 17.60
N LYS A 89 13.68 -0.30 17.80
CA LYS A 89 14.67 -0.19 18.88
C LYS A 89 14.12 -0.57 20.26
N GLU A 90 12.91 -0.12 20.58
CA GLU A 90 12.25 -0.44 21.86
C GLU A 90 12.05 -1.96 22.03
N CYS A 91 11.57 -2.66 20.99
CA CYS A 91 11.39 -4.11 21.06
C CYS A 91 12.71 -4.88 20.98
N GLU A 92 13.73 -4.37 20.30
CA GLU A 92 15.07 -4.96 20.34
C GLU A 92 15.66 -4.91 21.75
N GLU A 93 15.55 -3.76 22.42
CA GLU A 93 16.04 -3.56 23.80
C GLU A 93 15.29 -4.41 24.82
N GLU A 94 13.98 -4.63 24.64
CA GLU A 94 13.17 -5.49 25.51
C GLU A 94 13.49 -6.98 25.37
N ASN A 95 13.84 -7.45 24.16
CA ASN A 95 14.19 -8.87 23.91
C ASN A 95 15.63 -9.23 24.27
N LEU A 96 16.48 -8.24 24.54
CA LEU A 96 17.87 -8.44 25.01
C LEU A 96 17.98 -8.54 26.54
N ARG A 97 16.87 -8.41 27.27
CA ARG A 97 16.77 -8.57 28.73
C ARG A 97 16.19 -9.94 29.11
#